data_AF-A0A4S4CKG2-F1
#
_entry.id   AF-A0A4S4CKG2-F1
#
_cell.length_a   1.000
_cell.length_b   1.000
_cell.length_c   1.000
_cell.angle_alpha   90.00
_cell.angle_beta   90.00
_cell.angle_gamma   90.00
#
_symmetry.space_group_name_H-M   'P 1'
#
loop_
_entity.id
_entity.type
_entity.pdbx_description
1 polymer ?
#
loop_
_entity_poly.entity_id
_entity_poly.type
_entity_poly.pdbx_seq_one_letter_code
_entity_poly.pdbx_strand_id
1 'polypeptide(L)'
;MTTPTSLTLELEVATRLALEAGDLLRAHLRAGLTVEHKTSADDPVTAADREASHLITAGLAAAFPGDGLLSEEEADSDHRLERSRVWIVDPIDGTKEYANGSGDYCVSIGLAVDGEPVLGVVYAPDTDELFSGVVGSGVAYRGQRAAQASAPGWRIAVSDTEYGHELRALDLPGLHPSGSIALKLARIAAGHADVTFTMSPRSEWDIAAGHALLRAAGGELRRRDGRAIRYNQASPQIEQGIIGGYPDALEWLEAELHTRALPTAHLGLRPDAPAWSALSTADQTLLEAHDGVYVRHADGRVLALLVVDPATRTVERAEGDAFHLERLSRDVTRALGALTHPER
;
A
#
# COMPACT_ATOMS: atom_id res chain seq x y z
N MET A 1 -23.01 -18.25 -9.40
CA MET A 1 -22.84 -18.03 -7.95
C MET A 1 -22.29 -19.31 -7.35
N THR A 2 -20.97 -19.48 -7.41
CA THR A 2 -20.26 -20.54 -6.70
C THR A 2 -20.37 -20.24 -5.21
N THR A 3 -20.80 -21.23 -4.44
CA THR A 3 -20.78 -21.18 -2.96
C THR A 3 -19.38 -20.74 -2.51
N PRO A 4 -19.24 -19.74 -1.61
CA PRO A 4 -17.91 -19.41 -1.11
C PRO A 4 -17.33 -20.65 -0.45
N THR A 5 -16.16 -21.10 -0.91
CA THR A 5 -15.34 -22.03 -0.14
C THR A 5 -15.15 -21.41 1.24
N SER A 6 -15.51 -22.14 2.30
CA SER A 6 -15.41 -21.63 3.66
C SER A 6 -13.94 -21.36 3.98
N LEU A 7 -13.49 -20.11 3.95
CA LEU A 7 -12.11 -19.70 4.29
C LEU A 7 -11.88 -19.67 5.82
N THR A 8 -12.53 -20.55 6.56
CA THR A 8 -12.52 -20.55 8.03
C THR A 8 -11.15 -20.92 8.56
N LEU A 9 -10.54 -21.98 8.02
CA LEU A 9 -9.21 -22.41 8.42
C LEU A 9 -8.15 -21.35 8.06
N GLU A 10 -8.24 -20.76 6.87
CA GLU A 10 -7.39 -19.65 6.44
C GLU A 10 -7.46 -18.48 7.41
N LEU A 11 -8.68 -18.08 7.81
CA LEU A 11 -8.87 -16.96 8.73
C LEU A 11 -8.31 -17.27 10.12
N GLU A 12 -8.54 -18.48 10.63
CA GLU A 12 -8.03 -18.94 11.92
C GLU A 12 -6.48 -18.96 11.94
N VAL A 13 -5.87 -19.52 10.90
CA VAL A 13 -4.40 -19.58 10.79
C VAL A 13 -3.80 -18.19 10.65
N ALA A 14 -4.31 -17.35 9.74
CA ALA A 14 -3.82 -15.99 9.55
C ALA A 14 -3.99 -15.13 10.81
N THR A 15 -5.12 -15.25 11.50
CA THR A 15 -5.38 -14.53 12.77
C THR A 15 -4.38 -14.94 13.84
N ARG A 16 -4.15 -16.24 14.01
CA ARG A 16 -3.17 -16.74 14.99
C ARG A 16 -1.76 -16.24 14.67
N LEU A 17 -1.32 -16.32 13.40
CA LEU A 17 0.01 -15.87 12.99
C LEU A 17 0.19 -14.36 13.16
N ALA A 18 -0.83 -13.55 12.87
CA ALA A 18 -0.78 -12.11 13.10
C ALA A 18 -0.61 -11.76 14.59
N LEU A 19 -1.32 -12.47 15.48
CA LEU A 19 -1.20 -12.29 16.93
C LEU A 19 0.17 -12.72 17.45
N GLU A 20 0.66 -13.89 17.04
CA GLU A 20 1.99 -14.41 17.40
C GLU A 20 3.12 -13.47 16.92
N ALA A 21 3.03 -12.97 15.68
CA ALA A 21 3.96 -11.99 15.15
C ALA A 21 3.89 -10.67 15.94
N GLY A 22 2.69 -10.17 16.26
CA GLY A 22 2.53 -8.96 17.07
C GLY A 22 3.11 -9.09 18.49
N ASP A 23 2.99 -10.26 19.12
CA ASP A 23 3.65 -10.56 20.39
C ASP A 23 5.18 -10.50 20.28
N LEU A 24 5.73 -11.04 19.19
CA LEU A 24 7.15 -11.01 18.87
C LEU A 24 7.65 -9.58 18.68
N LEU A 25 6.95 -8.76 17.89
CA LEU A 25 7.29 -7.35 17.68
C LEU A 25 7.30 -6.55 18.98
N ARG A 26 6.28 -6.74 19.84
CA ARG A 26 6.26 -6.11 21.18
C ARG A 26 7.43 -6.57 22.06
N ALA A 27 7.86 -7.83 21.93
CA ALA A 27 9.01 -8.32 22.68
C ALA A 27 10.31 -7.62 22.24
N HIS A 28 10.51 -7.43 20.93
CA HIS A 28 11.64 -6.66 20.38
C HIS A 28 11.63 -5.19 20.85
N LEU A 29 10.48 -4.52 20.81
CA LEU A 29 10.35 -3.14 21.34
C LEU A 29 10.73 -3.07 22.83
N ARG A 30 10.26 -4.01 23.65
CA ARG A 30 10.56 -4.07 25.10
C ARG A 30 12.02 -4.41 25.40
N ALA A 31 12.66 -5.21 24.56
CA ALA A 31 14.08 -5.54 24.68
C ALA A 31 14.99 -4.32 24.41
N GLY A 32 14.40 -3.23 23.91
CA GLY A 32 15.10 -2.03 23.48
C GLY A 32 15.58 -2.21 22.05
N LEU A 33 14.85 -1.64 21.09
CA LEU A 33 15.44 -1.29 19.80
C LEU A 33 16.62 -0.35 20.13
N THR A 34 17.83 -0.91 20.20
CA THR A 34 19.03 -0.13 20.52
C THR A 34 19.21 0.89 19.40
N VAL A 35 18.74 2.11 19.62
CA VAL A 35 18.92 3.25 18.71
C VAL A 35 20.36 3.72 18.79
N GLU A 36 21.31 2.88 18.38
CA GLU A 36 22.65 3.29 18.02
C GLU A 36 23.07 2.54 16.75
N HIS A 37 23.21 3.33 15.67
CA HIS A 37 23.80 2.99 14.38
C HIS A 37 22.93 2.27 13.34
N LYS A 38 22.16 3.09 12.60
CA LYS A 38 22.01 2.92 11.15
C LYS A 38 23.38 2.65 10.53
N THR A 39 23.61 1.43 10.03
CA THR A 39 24.33 1.08 8.78
C THR A 39 24.83 -0.39 8.79
N SER A 40 23.99 -1.39 9.11
CA SER A 40 24.26 -2.78 8.72
C SER A 40 22.99 -3.63 8.81
N ALA A 41 23.07 -4.86 8.29
CA ALA A 41 22.03 -5.89 8.36
C ALA A 41 21.69 -6.38 9.79
N ASP A 42 22.23 -5.71 10.82
CA ASP A 42 22.08 -6.00 12.25
C ASP A 42 21.25 -4.93 12.99
N ASP A 43 20.49 -4.08 12.28
CA ASP A 43 19.53 -3.17 12.91
C ASP A 43 18.46 -3.99 13.65
N PRO A 44 18.17 -3.72 14.94
CA PRO A 44 17.14 -4.45 15.69
C PRO A 44 15.74 -4.36 15.07
N VAL A 45 15.45 -3.35 14.24
CA VAL A 45 14.22 -3.32 13.43
C VAL A 45 14.24 -4.43 12.37
N THR A 46 15.35 -4.57 11.65
CA THR A 46 15.56 -5.65 10.66
C THR A 46 15.49 -7.04 11.29
N ALA A 47 15.96 -7.20 12.53
CA ALA A 47 15.84 -8.47 13.25
C ALA A 47 14.37 -8.81 13.57
N ALA A 48 13.63 -7.83 14.10
CA ALA A 48 12.21 -8.00 14.40
C ALA A 48 11.40 -8.33 13.14
N ASP A 49 11.66 -7.63 12.04
CA ASP A 49 10.98 -7.82 10.76
C ASP A 49 11.25 -9.22 10.18
N ARG A 50 12.51 -9.64 10.15
CA ARG A 50 12.91 -10.97 9.68
C ARG A 50 12.31 -12.10 10.51
N GLU A 51 12.30 -11.96 11.83
CA GLU A 51 11.72 -12.97 12.72
C GLU A 51 10.19 -13.05 12.57
N ALA A 52 9.50 -11.91 12.45
CA ALA A 52 8.07 -11.87 12.18
C ALA A 52 7.74 -12.47 10.80
N SER A 53 8.51 -12.10 9.76
CA SER A 53 8.40 -12.68 8.42
C SER A 53 8.52 -14.20 8.47
N HIS A 54 9.60 -14.71 9.07
CA HIS A 54 9.82 -16.15 9.15
C HIS A 54 8.68 -16.88 9.87
N LEU A 55 8.19 -16.33 11.00
CA LEU A 55 7.09 -16.91 11.75
C LEU A 55 5.83 -17.04 10.89
N ILE A 56 5.44 -15.95 10.22
CA ILE A 56 4.23 -15.91 9.40
C ILE A 56 4.38 -16.83 8.18
N THR A 57 5.47 -16.67 7.43
CA THR A 57 5.70 -17.38 6.17
C THR A 57 5.84 -18.89 6.37
N ALA A 58 6.57 -19.33 7.40
CA ALA A 58 6.69 -20.76 7.73
C ALA A 58 5.35 -21.34 8.19
N GLY A 59 4.57 -20.58 8.99
CA GLY A 59 3.25 -20.98 9.44
C GLY A 59 2.25 -21.16 8.29
N LEU A 60 2.25 -20.22 7.34
CA LEU A 60 1.41 -20.29 6.14
C LEU A 60 1.82 -21.43 5.22
N ALA A 61 3.11 -21.60 4.95
CA ALA A 61 3.63 -22.69 4.11
C ALA A 61 3.33 -24.07 4.69
N ALA A 62 3.38 -24.23 6.02
CA ALA A 62 3.03 -25.47 6.69
C ALA A 62 1.53 -25.79 6.61
N ALA A 63 0.67 -24.78 6.74
CA ALA A 63 -0.78 -24.95 6.70
C ALA A 63 -1.32 -25.09 5.27
N PHE A 64 -0.72 -24.40 4.30
CA PHE A 64 -1.18 -24.28 2.92
C PHE A 64 -0.05 -24.52 1.90
N PRO A 65 0.55 -25.72 1.86
CA PRO A 65 1.74 -26.00 1.04
C PRO A 65 1.52 -25.88 -0.49
N GLY A 66 0.27 -25.77 -0.94
CA GLY A 66 -0.08 -25.59 -2.35
C GLY A 66 -0.29 -24.13 -2.79
N ASP A 67 -0.35 -23.20 -1.83
CA ASP A 67 -0.57 -21.78 -2.11
C ASP A 67 0.78 -21.09 -2.41
N GLY A 68 0.74 -20.00 -3.19
CA GLY A 68 1.86 -19.10 -3.37
C GLY A 68 2.04 -18.18 -2.17
N LEU A 69 3.18 -17.53 -2.09
CA LEU A 69 3.55 -16.62 -1.01
C LEU A 69 4.33 -15.44 -1.59
N LEU A 70 3.96 -14.24 -1.17
CA LEU A 70 4.64 -12.97 -1.44
C LEU A 70 4.79 -12.25 -0.11
N SER A 71 6.01 -11.89 0.27
CA SER A 71 6.31 -11.15 1.51
C SER A 71 7.23 -9.99 1.19
N GLU A 72 7.11 -8.85 1.87
CA GLU A 72 8.06 -7.74 1.74
C GLU A 72 9.50 -8.19 2.01
N GLU A 73 9.69 -8.99 3.05
CA GLU A 73 11.00 -9.35 3.60
C GLU A 73 11.63 -10.61 2.99
N GLU A 74 10.90 -11.34 2.15
CA GLU A 74 11.39 -12.56 1.53
C GLU A 74 11.79 -12.34 0.08
N ALA A 75 12.73 -13.13 -0.41
CA ALA A 75 13.06 -13.16 -1.82
C ALA A 75 11.85 -13.65 -2.64
N ASP A 76 11.34 -12.79 -3.52
CA ASP A 76 10.26 -13.15 -4.44
C ASP A 76 10.75 -14.11 -5.53
N SER A 77 9.86 -14.97 -6.02
CA SER A 77 10.12 -15.87 -7.13
C SER A 77 8.88 -16.07 -7.99
N ASP A 78 9.06 -16.30 -9.28
CA ASP A 78 7.97 -16.52 -10.24
C ASP A 78 7.08 -17.73 -9.89
N HIS A 79 7.49 -18.60 -8.97
CA HIS A 79 6.69 -19.76 -8.54
C HIS A 79 5.31 -19.36 -8.01
N ARG A 80 5.15 -18.20 -7.36
CA ARG A 80 3.82 -17.72 -6.93
C ARG A 80 2.89 -17.39 -8.10
N LEU A 81 3.45 -17.01 -9.26
CA LEU A 81 2.68 -16.65 -10.45
C LEU A 81 1.99 -17.88 -11.08
N GLU A 82 2.45 -19.09 -10.75
CA GLU A 82 1.82 -20.35 -11.14
C GLU A 82 0.64 -20.75 -10.24
N ARG A 83 0.40 -20.01 -9.14
CA ARG A 83 -0.59 -20.33 -8.13
C ARG A 83 -1.79 -19.39 -8.24
N SER A 84 -3.00 -19.97 -8.19
CA SER A 84 -4.24 -19.19 -8.13
C SER A 84 -4.46 -18.55 -6.76
N ARG A 85 -4.00 -19.21 -5.70
CA ARG A 85 -4.08 -18.74 -4.31
C ARG A 85 -2.72 -18.25 -3.88
N VAL A 86 -2.62 -17.01 -3.41
CA VAL A 86 -1.36 -16.42 -2.95
C VAL A 86 -1.58 -15.64 -1.66
N TRP A 87 -0.80 -15.99 -0.65
CA TRP A 87 -0.69 -15.22 0.59
C TRP A 87 0.25 -14.04 0.37
N ILE A 88 -0.18 -12.86 0.76
CA ILE A 88 0.55 -11.61 0.57
C ILE A 88 0.72 -10.96 1.94
N VAL A 89 1.96 -10.80 2.38
CA VAL A 89 2.32 -10.53 3.77
C VAL A 89 3.22 -9.30 3.87
N ASP A 90 2.90 -8.43 4.80
CA ASP A 90 3.79 -7.40 5.31
C ASP A 90 3.93 -7.64 6.83
N PRO A 91 5.10 -8.10 7.31
CA PRO A 91 5.29 -8.37 8.74
C PRO A 91 5.25 -7.10 9.60
N ILE A 92 5.63 -5.94 9.05
CA ILE A 92 5.63 -4.64 9.73
C ILE A 92 5.26 -3.50 8.74
N ASP A 93 3.97 -3.35 8.42
CA ASP A 93 3.53 -2.17 7.67
C ASP A 93 3.60 -0.95 8.61
N GLY A 94 4.35 0.07 8.22
CA GLY A 94 4.71 1.18 9.09
C GLY A 94 6.03 0.99 9.84
N THR A 95 7.05 0.40 9.21
CA THR A 95 8.41 0.21 9.77
C THR A 95 8.98 1.48 10.42
N LYS A 96 8.73 2.66 9.83
CA LYS A 96 9.13 3.96 10.39
C LYS A 96 8.41 4.23 11.71
N GLU A 97 7.12 3.96 11.79
CA GLU A 97 6.33 4.14 13.00
C GLU A 97 6.77 3.16 14.08
N TYR A 98 6.97 1.88 13.73
CA TYR A 98 7.54 0.86 14.61
C TYR A 98 8.91 1.27 15.19
N ALA A 99 9.84 1.68 14.32
CA ALA A 99 11.19 2.09 14.71
C ALA A 99 11.20 3.31 15.67
N ASN A 100 10.21 4.19 15.57
CA ASN A 100 10.07 5.36 16.43
C ASN A 100 9.20 5.10 17.67
N GLY A 101 8.71 3.87 17.86
CA GLY A 101 7.82 3.51 18.96
C GLY A 101 6.42 4.14 18.88
N SER A 102 5.99 4.55 17.68
CA SER A 102 4.60 4.96 17.43
C SER A 102 3.73 3.71 17.26
N GLY A 103 2.51 3.72 17.81
CA GLY A 103 1.57 2.58 17.69
C GLY A 103 0.86 2.47 16.33
N ASP A 104 1.21 3.29 15.34
CA ASP A 104 0.63 3.27 13.99
C ASP A 104 1.40 2.35 13.02
N TYR A 105 1.68 1.12 13.47
CA TYR A 105 2.19 0.01 12.65
C TYR A 105 1.31 -1.23 12.84
N CYS A 106 1.40 -2.18 11.90
CA CYS A 106 0.66 -3.44 12.03
C CYS A 106 1.32 -4.61 11.31
N VAL A 107 0.94 -5.82 11.71
CA VAL A 107 1.12 -7.03 10.89
C VAL A 107 -0.04 -7.13 9.91
N SER A 108 0.25 -7.36 8.62
CA SER A 108 -0.72 -7.44 7.54
C SER A 108 -0.60 -8.77 6.80
N ILE A 109 -1.68 -9.56 6.79
CA ILE A 109 -1.74 -10.87 6.13
C ILE A 109 -2.98 -10.94 5.25
N GLY A 110 -2.78 -10.92 3.93
CA GLY A 110 -3.82 -11.02 2.92
C GLY A 110 -3.78 -12.35 2.17
N LEU A 111 -4.93 -12.79 1.67
CA LEU A 111 -5.03 -13.90 0.71
C LEU A 111 -5.72 -13.39 -0.56
N ALA A 112 -5.05 -13.56 -1.70
CA ALA A 112 -5.61 -13.33 -3.02
C ALA A 112 -5.94 -14.65 -3.71
N VAL A 113 -7.05 -14.68 -4.44
CA VAL A 113 -7.48 -15.79 -5.30
C VAL A 113 -7.71 -15.26 -6.70
N ASP A 114 -7.02 -15.80 -7.70
CA ASP A 114 -7.07 -15.35 -9.09
C ASP A 114 -6.83 -13.82 -9.23
N GLY A 115 -5.92 -13.31 -8.41
CA GLY A 115 -5.55 -11.89 -8.34
C GLY A 115 -6.59 -10.98 -7.67
N GLU A 116 -7.60 -11.53 -7.00
CA GLU A 116 -8.61 -10.80 -6.23
C GLU A 116 -8.38 -10.99 -4.73
N PRO A 117 -8.39 -9.94 -3.90
CA PRO A 117 -8.20 -10.08 -2.45
C PRO A 117 -9.49 -10.60 -1.80
N VAL A 118 -9.43 -11.76 -1.14
CA VAL A 118 -10.63 -12.45 -0.60
C VAL A 118 -10.66 -12.55 0.92
N LEU A 119 -9.51 -12.46 1.59
CA LEU A 119 -9.38 -12.52 3.04
C LEU A 119 -8.26 -11.60 3.50
N GLY A 120 -8.48 -10.92 4.62
CA GLY A 120 -7.48 -10.05 5.23
C GLY A 120 -7.49 -10.16 6.74
N VAL A 121 -6.29 -10.14 7.33
CA VAL A 121 -6.05 -9.96 8.76
C VAL A 121 -5.05 -8.82 8.92
N VAL A 122 -5.39 -7.85 9.75
CA VAL A 122 -4.51 -6.74 10.13
C VAL A 122 -4.50 -6.65 11.65
N TYR A 123 -3.32 -6.68 12.27
CA TYR A 123 -3.17 -6.57 13.72
C TYR A 123 -2.21 -5.46 14.09
N ALA A 124 -2.70 -4.43 14.81
CA ALA A 124 -1.88 -3.39 15.42
C ALA A 124 -1.57 -3.78 16.88
N PRO A 125 -0.33 -4.20 17.20
CA PRO A 125 -0.02 -4.79 18.51
C PRO A 125 -0.09 -3.79 19.66
N ASP A 126 0.30 -2.53 19.44
CA ASP A 126 0.38 -1.52 20.51
C ASP A 126 -1.00 -1.06 20.98
N THR A 127 -1.97 -0.99 20.07
CA THR A 127 -3.35 -0.62 20.36
C THR A 127 -4.25 -1.83 20.64
N ASP A 128 -3.73 -3.05 20.43
CA ASP A 128 -4.48 -4.31 20.48
C ASP A 128 -5.72 -4.28 19.56
N GLU A 129 -5.54 -3.74 18.35
CA GLU A 129 -6.57 -3.69 17.33
C GLU A 129 -6.39 -4.84 16.34
N LEU A 130 -7.21 -5.88 16.48
CA LEU A 130 -7.29 -7.00 15.52
C LEU A 130 -8.48 -6.80 14.59
N PHE A 131 -8.21 -6.78 13.29
CA PHE A 131 -9.18 -6.76 12.21
C PHE A 131 -9.05 -8.05 11.40
N SER A 132 -10.15 -8.75 11.17
CA SER A 132 -10.14 -9.97 10.36
C SER A 132 -11.44 -10.10 9.57
N GLY A 133 -11.36 -10.58 8.33
CA GLY A 133 -12.54 -10.63 7.48
C GLY A 133 -12.36 -11.43 6.20
N VAL A 134 -13.49 -11.91 5.69
CA VAL A 134 -13.60 -12.63 4.42
C VAL A 134 -14.64 -11.90 3.57
N VAL A 135 -14.30 -11.66 2.29
CA VAL A 135 -15.22 -11.02 1.35
C VAL A 135 -16.50 -11.83 1.25
N GLY A 136 -17.65 -11.17 1.47
CA GLY A 136 -18.96 -11.82 1.54
C GLY A 136 -19.40 -12.27 2.94
N SER A 137 -18.51 -12.28 3.93
CA SER A 137 -18.79 -12.67 5.33
C SER A 137 -18.75 -11.50 6.32
N GLY A 138 -18.19 -10.36 5.91
CA GLY A 138 -18.03 -9.17 6.75
C GLY A 138 -16.68 -9.13 7.48
N VAL A 139 -16.55 -8.13 8.36
CA VAL A 139 -15.35 -7.86 9.14
C VAL A 139 -15.64 -8.03 10.62
N ALA A 140 -14.70 -8.63 11.34
CA ALA A 140 -14.62 -8.64 12.78
C ALA A 140 -13.53 -7.65 13.26
N TYR A 141 -13.84 -6.89 14.30
CA TYR A 141 -12.93 -6.02 15.03
C TYR A 141 -12.90 -6.50 16.49
N ARG A 142 -11.71 -6.87 16.99
CA ARG A 142 -11.50 -7.47 18.33
C ARG A 142 -12.45 -8.64 18.62
N GLY A 143 -12.65 -9.50 17.64
CA GLY A 143 -13.50 -10.69 17.74
C GLY A 143 -15.01 -10.43 17.71
N GLN A 144 -15.44 -9.17 17.55
CA GLN A 144 -16.86 -8.81 17.39
C GLN A 144 -17.13 -8.32 15.97
N ARG A 145 -18.36 -8.47 15.48
CA ARG A 145 -18.71 -7.93 14.16
C ARG A 145 -18.51 -6.41 14.15
N ALA A 146 -17.76 -5.92 13.18
CA ALA A 146 -17.53 -4.49 13.02
C ALA A 146 -18.85 -3.76 12.78
N ALA A 147 -19.01 -2.60 13.43
CA ALA A 147 -20.15 -1.73 13.25
C ALA A 147 -19.76 -0.55 12.35
N GLN A 148 -20.60 -0.21 11.39
CA GLN A 148 -20.44 1.05 10.66
C GLN A 148 -20.89 2.20 11.57
N ALA A 149 -19.99 3.12 11.87
CA ALA A 149 -20.32 4.33 12.59
C ALA A 149 -20.85 5.38 11.59
N SER A 150 -21.98 6.00 11.89
CA SER A 150 -22.46 7.18 11.18
C SER A 150 -22.03 8.42 11.96
N ALA A 151 -21.09 9.19 11.41
CA ALA A 151 -20.65 10.47 11.95
C ALA A 151 -21.03 11.61 11.00
N PRO A 152 -21.22 12.86 11.48
CA PRO A 152 -21.35 14.01 10.59
C PRO A 152 -20.01 14.33 9.93
N GLY A 153 -20.02 14.46 8.60
CA GLY A 153 -18.82 14.71 7.80
C GLY A 153 -17.98 13.45 7.54
N TRP A 154 -16.94 13.60 6.73
CA TRP A 154 -16.05 12.51 6.34
C TRP A 154 -14.72 12.56 7.08
N ARG A 155 -14.30 11.41 7.65
CA ARG A 155 -12.98 11.21 8.26
C ARG A 155 -12.05 10.59 7.22
N ILE A 156 -11.05 11.35 6.83
CA ILE A 156 -10.07 10.97 5.80
C ILE A 156 -8.77 10.56 6.49
N ALA A 157 -8.46 9.26 6.51
CA ALA A 157 -7.17 8.82 6.98
C ALA A 157 -6.10 9.06 5.90
N VAL A 158 -5.00 9.73 6.23
CA VAL A 158 -3.91 10.02 5.26
C VAL A 158 -2.55 9.65 5.82
N SER A 159 -1.55 9.50 4.95
CA SER A 159 -0.15 9.33 5.40
C SER A 159 0.31 10.55 6.20
N ASP A 160 0.84 10.34 7.40
CA ASP A 160 1.49 11.40 8.19
C ASP A 160 2.64 12.07 7.42
N THR A 161 3.41 11.27 6.67
CA THR A 161 4.52 11.77 5.84
C THR A 161 4.00 12.66 4.70
N GLU A 162 2.97 12.23 3.96
CA GLU A 162 2.37 13.07 2.90
C GLU A 162 1.67 14.31 3.47
N TYR A 163 1.09 14.19 4.66
CA TYR A 163 0.46 15.30 5.37
C TYR A 163 1.47 16.39 5.71
N GLY A 164 2.59 16.04 6.35
CA GLY A 164 3.64 17.00 6.68
C GLY A 164 4.29 17.66 5.47
N HIS A 165 4.24 17.00 4.31
CA HIS A 165 4.89 17.45 3.09
C HIS A 165 4.03 18.33 2.19
N GLU A 166 2.76 17.97 1.98
CA GLU A 166 1.91 18.68 1.03
C GLU A 166 0.42 18.71 1.41
N LEU A 167 -0.11 17.69 2.09
CA LEU A 167 -1.55 17.66 2.39
C LEU A 167 -1.96 18.63 3.51
N ARG A 168 -1.04 19.05 4.39
CA ARG A 168 -1.36 20.04 5.43
C ARG A 168 -1.78 21.40 4.85
N ALA A 169 -1.28 21.74 3.67
CA ALA A 169 -1.66 22.96 2.96
C ALA A 169 -2.94 22.77 2.13
N LEU A 170 -3.43 21.53 2.00
CA LEU A 170 -4.69 21.24 1.35
C LEU A 170 -5.81 21.65 2.30
N ASP A 171 -6.62 22.64 1.91
CA ASP A 171 -7.82 23.06 2.65
C ASP A 171 -8.94 22.00 2.50
N LEU A 172 -8.65 20.76 2.91
CA LEU A 172 -9.55 19.61 2.84
C LEU A 172 -9.93 19.22 4.26
N PRO A 173 -11.19 19.40 4.68
CA PRO A 173 -11.63 19.05 6.02
C PRO A 173 -11.57 17.54 6.27
N GLY A 174 -11.39 17.15 7.53
CA GLY A 174 -11.46 15.74 7.95
C GLY A 174 -10.17 14.94 7.77
N LEU A 175 -9.04 15.58 7.42
CA LEU A 175 -7.74 14.90 7.36
C LEU A 175 -7.25 14.45 8.75
N HIS A 176 -6.97 13.16 8.86
CA HIS A 176 -6.39 12.52 10.04
C HIS A 176 -5.10 11.80 9.62
N PRO A 177 -3.92 12.41 9.86
CA PRO A 177 -2.64 11.77 9.57
C PRO A 177 -2.41 10.55 10.48
N SER A 178 -1.99 9.44 9.88
CA SER A 178 -1.54 8.24 10.59
C SER A 178 -0.51 7.45 9.76
N GLY A 179 0.26 6.62 10.44
CA GLY A 179 1.10 5.58 9.81
C GLY A 179 0.28 4.46 9.16
N SER A 180 0.98 3.49 8.57
CA SER A 180 0.47 2.23 8.01
C SER A 180 -0.76 2.33 7.09
N ILE A 181 -0.60 2.01 5.81
CA ILE A 181 -1.76 2.00 4.88
C ILE A 181 -2.68 0.79 5.12
N ALA A 182 -2.13 -0.37 5.51
CA ALA A 182 -2.92 -1.54 5.88
C ALA A 182 -3.84 -1.22 7.08
N LEU A 183 -3.31 -0.55 8.11
CA LEU A 183 -4.07 -0.15 9.29
C LEU A 183 -5.14 0.90 8.97
N LYS A 184 -4.85 1.85 8.08
CA LYS A 184 -5.87 2.81 7.60
C LYS A 184 -7.03 2.12 6.92
N LEU A 185 -6.75 1.20 6.01
CA LEU A 185 -7.79 0.43 5.30
C LEU A 185 -8.60 -0.44 6.26
N ALA A 186 -7.94 -1.09 7.23
CA ALA A 186 -8.60 -1.89 8.26
C ALA A 186 -9.50 -1.04 9.18
N ARG A 187 -9.03 0.14 9.60
CA ARG A 187 -9.82 1.11 10.38
C ARG A 187 -11.04 1.63 9.60
N ILE A 188 -10.93 1.84 8.29
CA ILE A 188 -12.11 2.16 7.45
C ILE A 188 -13.10 1.00 7.41
N ALA A 189 -12.61 -0.22 7.19
CA ALA A 189 -13.44 -1.43 7.18
C ALA A 189 -14.18 -1.65 8.52
N ALA A 190 -13.61 -1.17 9.63
CA ALA A 190 -14.22 -1.18 10.95
C ALA A 190 -15.05 0.07 11.30
N GLY A 191 -15.18 1.05 10.40
CA GLY A 191 -15.97 2.26 10.61
C GLY A 191 -15.28 3.34 11.47
N HIS A 192 -13.97 3.25 11.71
CA HIS A 192 -13.18 4.25 12.44
C HIS A 192 -12.72 5.42 11.57
N ALA A 193 -12.72 5.24 10.25
CA ALA A 193 -12.56 6.27 9.23
C ALA A 193 -13.48 5.94 8.05
N ASP A 194 -13.62 6.85 7.10
CA ASP A 194 -14.59 6.71 6.00
C ASP A 194 -13.90 6.53 4.64
N VAL A 195 -12.75 7.17 4.45
CA VAL A 195 -12.01 7.16 3.19
C VAL A 195 -10.52 7.42 3.41
N THR A 196 -9.69 7.01 2.46
CA THR A 196 -8.25 7.29 2.41
C THR A 196 -7.80 7.51 0.97
N PHE A 197 -6.69 8.21 0.80
CA PHE A 197 -5.93 8.24 -0.43
C PHE A 197 -4.43 8.37 -0.11
N THR A 198 -3.60 7.99 -1.08
CA THR A 198 -2.18 8.33 -1.09
C THR A 198 -1.76 8.75 -2.49
N MET A 199 -0.76 9.62 -2.60
CA MET A 199 -0.20 10.05 -3.88
C MET A 199 1.00 9.18 -4.27
N SER A 200 1.68 8.62 -3.28
CA SER A 200 2.89 7.82 -3.45
C SER A 200 2.55 6.38 -3.82
N PRO A 201 3.43 5.68 -4.56
CA PRO A 201 3.24 4.26 -4.90
C PRO A 201 3.17 3.37 -3.65
N ARG A 202 2.65 2.16 -3.83
CA ARG A 202 2.57 1.11 -2.80
C ARG A 202 3.01 -0.22 -3.37
N SER A 203 3.19 -1.21 -2.51
CA SER A 203 3.38 -2.61 -2.88
C SER A 203 2.12 -3.42 -2.59
N GLU A 204 1.98 -4.58 -3.22
CA GLU A 204 0.83 -5.47 -3.00
C GLU A 204 0.67 -5.83 -1.51
N TRP A 205 1.78 -6.06 -0.81
CA TRP A 205 1.80 -6.40 0.61
C TRP A 205 1.31 -5.28 1.53
N ASP A 206 1.58 -4.03 1.19
CA ASP A 206 1.07 -2.86 1.92
C ASP A 206 -0.47 -2.84 1.99
N ILE A 207 -1.16 -3.38 0.97
CA ILE A 207 -2.60 -3.16 0.78
C ILE A 207 -3.47 -4.40 0.67
N ALA A 208 -2.92 -5.61 0.42
CA ALA A 208 -3.72 -6.80 0.14
C ALA A 208 -4.71 -7.14 1.25
N ALA A 209 -4.24 -7.19 2.51
CA ALA A 209 -5.09 -7.49 3.66
C ALA A 209 -6.12 -6.38 3.89
N GLY A 210 -5.68 -5.12 3.88
CA GLY A 210 -6.54 -3.96 4.06
C GLY A 210 -7.63 -3.84 2.98
N HIS A 211 -7.29 -4.14 1.72
CA HIS A 211 -8.25 -4.16 0.62
C HIS A 211 -9.27 -5.30 0.78
N ALA A 212 -8.85 -6.51 1.16
CA ALA A 212 -9.77 -7.61 1.44
C ALA A 212 -10.78 -7.24 2.55
N LEU A 213 -10.30 -6.63 3.64
CA LEU A 213 -11.15 -6.13 4.73
C LEU A 213 -12.13 -5.07 4.24
N LEU A 214 -11.66 -4.09 3.46
CA LEU A 214 -12.50 -3.03 2.93
C LEU A 214 -13.60 -3.58 2.02
N ARG A 215 -13.28 -4.53 1.13
CA ARG A 215 -14.27 -5.25 0.31
C ARG A 215 -15.26 -6.04 1.14
N ALA A 216 -14.79 -6.73 2.18
CA ALA A 216 -15.65 -7.47 3.10
C ALA A 216 -16.65 -6.56 3.84
N ALA A 217 -16.27 -5.29 4.08
CA ALA A 217 -17.14 -4.26 4.64
C ALA A 217 -18.03 -3.56 3.60
N GLY A 218 -17.89 -3.85 2.30
CA GLY A 218 -18.65 -3.22 1.21
C GLY A 218 -18.05 -1.92 0.66
N GLY A 219 -16.78 -1.63 0.99
CA GLY A 219 -16.01 -0.55 0.37
C GLY A 219 -15.21 -1.03 -0.85
N GLU A 220 -14.46 -0.10 -1.43
CA GLU A 220 -13.63 -0.31 -2.62
C GLU A 220 -12.24 0.31 -2.45
N LEU A 221 -11.22 -0.28 -3.08
CA LEU A 221 -9.89 0.32 -3.24
C LEU A 221 -9.48 0.24 -4.72
N ARG A 222 -9.04 1.37 -5.27
CA ARG A 222 -8.53 1.44 -6.64
C ARG A 222 -7.36 2.39 -6.78
N ARG A 223 -6.69 2.32 -7.92
CA ARG A 223 -5.72 3.34 -8.31
C ARG A 223 -6.43 4.68 -8.49
N ARG A 224 -5.71 5.78 -8.26
CA ARG A 224 -6.20 7.15 -8.45
C ARG A 224 -6.53 7.50 -9.90
N ASP A 225 -6.09 6.69 -10.86
CA ASP A 225 -6.48 6.80 -12.27
C ASP A 225 -7.74 5.99 -12.62
N GLY A 226 -8.40 5.40 -11.62
CA GLY A 226 -9.64 4.65 -11.79
C GLY A 226 -9.46 3.16 -12.07
N ARG A 227 -8.24 2.70 -12.37
CA ARG A 227 -8.00 1.28 -12.67
C ARG A 227 -8.09 0.43 -11.40
N ALA A 228 -8.69 -0.75 -11.54
CA ALA A 228 -8.75 -1.74 -10.47
C ALA A 228 -7.33 -2.23 -10.10
N ILE A 229 -7.16 -2.60 -8.84
CA ILE A 229 -5.92 -3.21 -8.33
C ILE A 229 -6.05 -4.73 -8.45
N ARG A 230 -5.07 -5.36 -9.08
CA ARG A 230 -4.94 -6.82 -9.17
C ARG A 230 -3.72 -7.26 -8.39
N TYR A 231 -3.80 -8.45 -7.81
CA TYR A 231 -2.74 -9.04 -6.99
C TYR A 231 -2.09 -10.22 -7.69
N ASN A 232 -0.99 -10.70 -7.13
CA ASN A 232 -0.09 -11.70 -7.71
C ASN A 232 0.43 -11.27 -9.09
N GLN A 233 0.76 -9.99 -9.26
CA GLN A 233 1.35 -9.48 -10.50
C GLN A 233 2.86 -9.80 -10.56
N ALA A 234 3.42 -9.87 -11.76
CA ALA A 234 4.85 -10.10 -11.93
C ALA A 234 5.69 -8.99 -11.28
N SER A 235 5.23 -7.74 -11.39
CA SER A 235 5.70 -6.63 -10.57
C SER A 235 4.67 -6.36 -9.47
N PRO A 236 5.00 -6.60 -8.20
CA PRO A 236 4.07 -6.36 -7.08
C PRO A 236 3.95 -4.88 -6.70
N GLN A 237 4.50 -3.96 -7.49
CA GLN A 237 4.44 -2.53 -7.25
C GLN A 237 3.17 -1.92 -7.86
N ILE A 238 2.42 -1.17 -7.06
CA ILE A 238 1.36 -0.27 -7.49
C ILE A 238 2.00 1.08 -7.82
N GLU A 239 2.24 1.29 -9.11
CA GLU A 239 2.95 2.42 -9.71
C GLU A 239 2.20 3.76 -9.67
N GLN A 240 1.04 3.82 -9.02
CA GLN A 240 0.19 4.99 -8.92
C GLN A 240 -0.39 5.06 -7.51
N GLY A 241 -0.65 6.27 -7.03
CA GLY A 241 -1.38 6.47 -5.78
C GLY A 241 -2.73 5.75 -5.80
N ILE A 242 -3.25 5.41 -4.63
CA ILE A 242 -4.53 4.71 -4.44
C ILE A 242 -5.55 5.60 -3.74
N ILE A 243 -6.81 5.26 -3.89
CA ILE A 243 -7.95 5.87 -3.20
C ILE A 243 -8.92 4.75 -2.80
N GLY A 244 -9.42 4.77 -1.56
CA GLY A 244 -10.29 3.71 -1.05
C GLY A 244 -11.17 4.17 0.09
N GLY A 245 -12.37 3.60 0.16
CA GLY A 245 -13.39 3.95 1.15
C GLY A 245 -14.76 3.39 0.80
N TYR A 246 -15.80 3.90 1.44
CA TYR A 246 -17.19 3.63 1.07
C TYR A 246 -17.61 4.47 -0.15
N PRO A 247 -18.54 4.00 -0.99
CA PRO A 247 -18.91 4.66 -2.25
C PRO A 247 -19.22 6.17 -2.12
N ASP A 248 -20.07 6.55 -1.17
CA ASP A 248 -20.47 7.96 -0.98
C ASP A 248 -19.28 8.85 -0.55
N ALA A 249 -18.41 8.31 0.31
CA ALA A 249 -17.21 9.01 0.77
C ALA A 249 -16.16 9.14 -0.35
N LEU A 250 -16.06 8.12 -1.21
CA LEU A 250 -15.18 8.11 -2.38
C LEU A 250 -15.63 9.15 -3.40
N GLU A 251 -16.90 9.17 -3.77
CA GLU A 251 -17.44 10.15 -4.73
C GLU A 251 -17.19 11.59 -4.24
N TRP A 252 -17.45 11.85 -2.96
CA TRP A 252 -17.15 13.14 -2.36
C TRP A 252 -15.65 13.46 -2.40
N LEU A 253 -14.79 12.55 -1.95
CA LEU A 253 -13.36 12.79 -1.89
C LEU A 253 -12.79 13.06 -3.28
N GLU A 254 -13.20 12.31 -4.30
CA GLU A 254 -12.75 12.54 -5.67
C GLU A 254 -13.10 13.92 -6.19
N ALA A 255 -14.33 14.40 -5.93
CA ALA A 255 -14.73 15.75 -6.28
C ALA A 255 -13.87 16.81 -5.56
N GLU A 256 -13.55 16.60 -4.27
CA GLU A 256 -12.71 17.52 -3.50
C GLU A 256 -11.25 17.53 -3.98
N LEU A 257 -10.69 16.36 -4.32
CA LEU A 257 -9.33 16.22 -4.85
C LEU A 257 -9.20 16.83 -6.24
N HIS A 258 -10.21 16.63 -7.09
CA HIS A 258 -10.28 17.26 -8.41
C HIS A 258 -10.38 18.78 -8.32
N THR A 259 -11.28 19.30 -7.47
CA THR A 259 -11.46 20.75 -7.27
C THR A 259 -10.18 21.44 -6.78
N ARG A 260 -9.33 20.72 -6.04
CA ARG A 260 -8.05 21.22 -5.52
C ARG A 260 -6.86 20.91 -6.43
N ALA A 261 -7.10 20.35 -7.62
CA ALA A 261 -6.06 19.97 -8.56
C ALA A 261 -4.96 19.10 -7.92
N LEU A 262 -5.34 18.18 -7.01
CA LEU A 262 -4.33 17.42 -6.28
C LEU A 262 -3.52 16.54 -7.25
N PRO A 263 -2.17 16.67 -7.28
CA PRO A 263 -1.37 15.97 -8.27
C PRO A 263 -1.53 14.45 -8.24
N THR A 264 -1.38 13.84 -9.42
CA THR A 264 -1.30 12.38 -9.62
C THR A 264 0.04 12.05 -10.24
N ALA A 265 0.74 11.06 -9.68
CA ALA A 265 1.95 10.51 -10.27
C ALA A 265 1.61 9.22 -11.06
N HIS A 266 2.26 9.07 -12.20
CA HIS A 266 2.28 7.85 -12.99
C HIS A 266 3.72 7.41 -13.13
N LEU A 267 4.06 6.27 -12.53
CA LEU A 267 5.35 5.64 -12.74
C LEU A 267 5.20 4.64 -13.88
N GLY A 268 5.99 4.76 -14.96
CA GLY A 268 5.79 3.96 -16.18
C GLY A 268 4.53 4.35 -16.96
N LEU A 269 4.34 5.65 -17.22
CA LEU A 269 3.24 6.15 -18.04
C LEU A 269 3.32 5.60 -19.47
N ARG A 270 2.20 5.05 -19.97
CA ARG A 270 2.09 4.44 -21.31
C ARG A 270 1.12 5.21 -22.21
N PRO A 271 1.23 5.09 -23.55
CA PRO A 271 0.34 5.77 -24.50
C PRO A 271 -1.17 5.49 -24.35
N ASP A 272 -1.52 4.35 -23.77
CA ASP A 272 -2.92 3.95 -23.54
C ASP A 272 -3.53 4.57 -22.27
N ALA A 273 -2.72 5.23 -21.43
CA ALA A 273 -3.20 5.88 -20.22
C ALA A 273 -3.78 7.27 -20.55
N PRO A 274 -4.94 7.67 -19.98
CA PRO A 274 -5.51 8.99 -20.22
C PRO A 274 -4.55 10.16 -19.94
N ALA A 275 -3.68 9.99 -18.94
CA ALA A 275 -2.65 10.96 -18.57
C ALA A 275 -1.58 11.20 -19.66
N TRP A 276 -1.46 10.32 -20.67
CA TRP A 276 -0.57 10.53 -21.83
C TRP A 276 -0.90 11.82 -22.57
N SER A 277 -2.19 12.18 -22.63
CA SER A 277 -2.66 13.41 -23.28
C SER A 277 -2.15 14.70 -22.62
N ALA A 278 -1.65 14.63 -21.37
CA ALA A 278 -1.05 15.77 -20.69
C ALA A 278 0.36 16.11 -21.20
N LEU A 279 1.05 15.15 -21.85
CA LEU A 279 2.34 15.38 -22.49
C LEU A 279 2.18 16.29 -23.72
N SER A 280 3.22 17.06 -24.05
CA SER A 280 3.23 17.82 -25.31
C SER A 280 3.19 16.88 -26.52
N THR A 281 2.67 17.32 -27.67
CA THR A 281 2.65 16.48 -28.89
C THR A 281 4.04 16.00 -29.31
N ALA A 282 5.08 16.81 -29.06
CA ALA A 282 6.47 16.44 -29.30
C ALA A 282 6.91 15.30 -28.37
N ASP A 283 6.59 15.39 -27.08
CA ASP A 283 6.92 14.35 -26.10
C ASP A 283 6.14 13.06 -26.36
N GLN A 284 4.86 13.16 -26.72
CA GLN A 284 4.04 11.99 -27.09
C GLN A 284 4.68 11.22 -28.25
N THR A 285 5.26 11.92 -29.23
CA THR A 285 5.94 11.29 -30.37
C THR A 285 7.30 10.72 -29.98
N LEU A 286 8.09 11.45 -29.19
CA LEU A 286 9.44 11.05 -28.79
C LEU A 286 9.46 9.85 -27.84
N LEU A 287 8.49 9.81 -26.92
CA LEU A 287 8.47 8.86 -25.80
C LEU A 287 7.52 7.67 -26.02
N GLU A 288 6.84 7.59 -27.16
CA GLU A 288 5.82 6.54 -27.44
C GLU A 288 6.32 5.12 -27.22
N ALA A 289 7.58 4.85 -27.60
CA ALA A 289 8.24 3.55 -27.49
C ALA A 289 9.16 3.44 -26.26
N HIS A 290 9.12 4.41 -25.34
CA HIS A 290 10.01 4.46 -24.19
C HIS A 290 9.32 3.89 -22.94
N ASP A 291 9.91 2.87 -22.32
CA ASP A 291 9.30 2.17 -21.19
C ASP A 291 9.53 2.84 -19.82
N GLY A 292 10.44 3.82 -19.76
CA GLY A 292 10.77 4.55 -18.54
C GLY A 292 10.29 6.00 -18.51
N VAL A 293 8.99 6.23 -18.76
CA VAL A 293 8.38 7.57 -18.68
C VAL A 293 7.65 7.74 -17.35
N TYR A 294 8.01 8.74 -16.57
CA TYR A 294 7.41 9.00 -15.25
C TYR A 294 6.90 10.43 -15.22
N VAL A 295 5.66 10.63 -14.79
CA VAL A 295 5.02 11.95 -14.83
C VAL A 295 4.28 12.22 -13.53
N ARG A 296 4.37 13.46 -13.05
CA ARG A 296 3.44 14.03 -12.08
C ARG A 296 2.62 15.10 -12.79
N HIS A 297 1.30 15.02 -12.74
CA HIS A 297 0.40 15.94 -13.43
C HIS A 297 -0.79 16.35 -12.55
N ALA A 298 -1.40 17.49 -12.88
CA ALA A 298 -2.66 17.95 -12.32
C ALA A 298 -3.42 18.75 -13.40
N ASP A 299 -4.73 18.59 -13.47
CA ASP A 299 -5.62 19.30 -14.40
C ASP A 299 -5.12 19.32 -15.86
N GLY A 300 -4.67 18.16 -16.34
CA GLY A 300 -4.17 17.99 -17.71
C GLY A 300 -2.82 18.66 -17.98
N ARG A 301 -2.11 19.11 -16.95
CA ARG A 301 -0.78 19.74 -17.07
C ARG A 301 0.29 18.89 -16.39
N VAL A 302 1.37 18.64 -17.11
CA VAL A 302 2.58 18.05 -16.53
C VAL A 302 3.23 19.05 -15.57
N LEU A 303 3.41 18.62 -14.32
CA LEU A 303 4.10 19.35 -13.27
C LEU A 303 5.57 18.92 -13.18
N ALA A 304 5.84 17.64 -13.42
CA ALA A 304 7.16 17.07 -13.56
C ALA A 304 7.17 15.87 -14.52
N LEU A 305 8.24 15.74 -15.28
CA LEU A 305 8.54 14.63 -16.19
C LEU A 305 9.95 14.12 -15.88
N LEU A 306 10.08 12.81 -15.70
CA LEU A 306 11.34 12.11 -15.58
C LEU A 306 11.38 11.00 -16.62
N VAL A 307 12.47 10.89 -17.37
CA VAL A 307 12.73 9.79 -18.31
C VAL A 307 13.96 9.05 -17.82
N VAL A 308 13.83 7.74 -17.61
CA VAL A 308 14.87 6.89 -17.04
C VAL A 308 15.05 5.67 -17.93
N ASP A 309 16.28 5.35 -18.31
CA ASP A 309 16.60 4.08 -18.94
C ASP A 309 16.29 2.94 -17.95
N PRO A 310 15.32 2.05 -18.23
CA PRO A 310 14.92 1.01 -17.29
C PRO A 310 16.02 -0.04 -17.03
N ALA A 311 16.97 -0.22 -17.96
CA ALA A 311 18.04 -1.19 -17.82
C ALA A 311 19.18 -0.68 -16.92
N THR A 312 19.54 0.59 -17.08
CA THR A 312 20.68 1.20 -16.36
C THR A 312 20.26 2.05 -15.17
N ARG A 313 18.96 2.37 -15.06
CA ARG A 313 18.37 3.31 -14.10
C ARG A 313 18.96 4.72 -14.21
N THR A 314 19.51 5.06 -15.37
CA THR A 314 20.09 6.37 -15.64
C THR A 314 19.01 7.37 -16.01
N VAL A 315 19.01 8.53 -15.36
CA VAL A 315 18.12 9.66 -15.69
C VAL A 315 18.57 10.30 -16.99
N GLU A 316 17.77 10.13 -18.05
CA GLU A 316 18.02 10.69 -19.38
C GLU A 316 17.48 12.12 -19.49
N ARG A 317 16.35 12.40 -18.83
CA ARG A 317 15.68 13.70 -18.85
C ARG A 317 14.94 13.94 -17.54
N ALA A 318 15.01 15.17 -17.05
CA ALA A 318 14.29 15.62 -15.85
C ALA A 318 13.80 17.05 -16.07
N GLU A 319 12.49 17.26 -16.06
CA GLU A 319 11.86 18.54 -16.36
C GLU A 319 10.68 18.83 -15.42
N GLY A 320 10.38 20.11 -15.23
CA GLY A 320 9.24 20.58 -14.44
C GLY A 320 9.65 21.42 -13.23
N ASP A 321 8.67 21.65 -12.36
CA ASP A 321 8.88 22.37 -11.11
C ASP A 321 9.76 21.56 -10.15
N ALA A 322 10.68 22.24 -9.45
CA ALA A 322 11.68 21.59 -8.60
C ALA A 322 11.03 20.77 -7.45
N PHE A 323 9.96 21.28 -6.85
CA PHE A 323 9.24 20.57 -5.79
C PHE A 323 8.58 19.31 -6.35
N HIS A 324 7.90 19.39 -7.49
CA HIS A 324 7.26 18.23 -8.09
C HIS A 324 8.27 17.19 -8.62
N LEU A 325 9.41 17.64 -9.15
CA LEU A 325 10.46 16.76 -9.65
C LEU A 325 11.17 16.01 -8.52
N GLU A 326 11.40 16.65 -7.36
CA GLU A 326 11.92 15.97 -6.16
C GLU A 326 10.99 14.83 -5.72
N ARG A 327 9.67 15.11 -5.66
CA ARG A 327 8.66 14.11 -5.28
C ARG A 327 8.63 12.95 -6.26
N LEU A 328 8.57 13.24 -7.55
CA LEU A 328 8.55 12.23 -8.60
C LEU A 328 9.83 11.38 -8.55
N SER A 329 11.00 12.01 -8.42
CA SER A 329 12.28 11.29 -8.37
C SER A 329 12.36 10.36 -7.17
N ARG A 330 11.85 10.77 -6.00
CA ARG A 330 11.75 9.90 -4.82
C ARG A 330 10.84 8.71 -5.09
N ASP A 331 9.67 8.94 -5.67
CA ASP A 331 8.69 7.88 -5.93
C ASP A 331 9.23 6.87 -6.96
N VAL A 332 9.92 7.34 -8.00
CA VAL A 332 10.64 6.49 -8.97
C VAL A 332 11.77 5.72 -8.31
N THR A 333 12.55 6.36 -7.45
CA THR A 333 13.64 5.70 -6.70
C THR A 333 13.09 4.60 -5.79
N ARG A 334 11.93 4.80 -5.18
CA ARG A 334 11.25 3.76 -4.38
C ARG A 334 10.81 2.59 -5.25
N ALA A 335 10.32 2.85 -6.46
CA ALA A 335 9.84 1.80 -7.36
C ALA A 335 10.97 1.01 -8.04
N LEU A 336 12.05 1.67 -8.46
CA LEU A 336 13.12 1.06 -9.28
C LEU A 336 14.44 0.83 -8.51
N GLY A 337 14.57 1.38 -7.31
CA GLY A 337 15.84 1.52 -6.60
C GLY A 337 16.60 2.79 -6.99
N ALA A 338 17.83 2.91 -6.46
CA ALA A 338 18.68 4.10 -6.66
C ALA A 338 18.86 4.44 -8.14
N LEU A 339 18.54 5.69 -8.50
CA LEU A 339 18.74 6.23 -9.83
C LEU A 339 20.18 6.72 -10.02
N THR A 340 20.70 6.57 -11.23
CA THR A 340 22.01 7.10 -11.62
C THR A 340 21.83 8.38 -12.42
N HIS A 341 22.69 9.36 -12.20
CA HIS A 341 22.72 10.59 -12.99
C HIS A 341 23.94 10.54 -13.91
N PRO A 342 23.82 10.96 -15.18
CA PRO A 342 24.98 11.04 -16.07
C PRO A 342 26.05 11.94 -15.44
N GLU A 343 27.32 11.51 -15.52
CA GLU A 343 28.44 12.36 -15.14
C GLU A 343 28.38 13.65 -15.97
N ARG A 344 28.35 14.79 -15.29
CA ARG A 344 28.30 16.12 -15.93
C ARG A 344 29.64 16.50 -16.54
#